data_AF-A0A139PS03-F1
#
_entry.id   AF-A0A139PS03-F1
#
_cell.length_a   1.000
_cell.length_b   1.000
_cell.length_c   1.000
_cell.angle_alpha   90.00
_cell.angle_beta   90.00
_cell.angle_gamma   90.00
#
_symmetry.space_group_name_H-M   'P 1'
#
loop_
_entity.id
_entity.type
_entity.pdbx_description
1 polymer ?
#
loop_
_entity_poly.entity_id
_entity_poly.type
_entity_poly.pdbx_seq_one_letter_code
_entity_poly.pdbx_strand_id
1 'polypeptide(L)'
;MRISLNKSGEIELSRQILTPLSLSFCKAKLCLQKADLQQAFTYFKTTHRPHLSLGEQEIIYHNAAGELLETSIGNLVLKIAGKLYTPPTNLGILPGIYRQHLLERGQVEEKVLTLKDLAQAEDIYGCNAVRGMYELLLKEK
;
A
#
# COMPACT_ATOMS: atom_id res chain seq x y z
N MET A 1 -6.12 13.03 11.30
CA MET A 1 -5.57 14.37 10.96
C MET A 1 -4.93 14.29 9.58
N ARG A 2 -5.14 15.28 8.72
CA ARG A 2 -4.49 15.42 7.41
C ARG A 2 -3.84 16.80 7.36
N ILE A 3 -2.59 16.84 6.91
CA ILE A 3 -1.82 18.06 6.66
C ILE A 3 -1.53 18.08 5.16
N SER A 4 -1.82 19.19 4.49
CA SER A 4 -1.37 19.43 3.11
C SER A 4 -0.61 20.74 3.01
N LEU A 5 0.42 20.73 2.16
CA LEU A 5 1.23 21.88 1.80
C LEU A 5 1.07 22.12 0.29
N ASN A 6 0.75 23.34 -0.11
CA ASN A 6 0.69 23.70 -1.52
C ASN A 6 1.99 24.38 -2.00
N LYS A 7 2.06 24.73 -3.29
CA LYS A 7 3.28 25.34 -3.89
C LYS A 7 3.57 26.77 -3.43
N SER A 8 2.59 27.50 -2.88
CA SER A 8 2.81 28.82 -2.28
C SER A 8 3.31 28.74 -0.83
N GLY A 9 3.38 27.53 -0.26
CA GLY A 9 3.80 27.32 1.12
C GLY A 9 2.65 27.34 2.13
N GLU A 10 1.41 27.44 1.69
CA GLU A 10 0.25 27.43 2.59
C GLU A 10 0.02 26.01 3.11
N ILE A 11 -0.23 25.94 4.43
CA ILE A 11 -0.51 24.71 5.14
C ILE A 11 -2.00 24.66 5.47
N GLU A 12 -2.65 23.58 5.05
CA GLU A 12 -4.02 23.27 5.45
C GLU A 12 -4.03 22.08 6.40
N LEU A 13 -4.79 22.22 7.48
CA LEU A 13 -5.01 21.18 8.48
C LEU A 13 -6.47 20.77 8.49
N SER A 14 -6.75 19.48 8.33
CA SER A 14 -8.09 18.93 8.54
C SER A 14 -8.10 17.77 9.52
N ARG A 15 -9.20 17.65 10.26
CA ARG A 15 -9.39 16.64 11.30
C ARG A 15 -10.75 15.99 11.11
N GLN A 16 -10.76 14.67 11.24
CA GLN A 16 -11.95 13.84 11.19
C GLN A 16 -11.74 12.65 12.13
N ILE A 17 -12.84 12.11 12.64
CA ILE A 17 -12.82 10.86 13.41
C ILE A 17 -12.30 9.75 12.50
N LEU A 18 -11.35 8.96 13.00
CA LEU A 18 -10.85 7.80 12.27
C LEU A 18 -11.85 6.66 12.40
N THR A 19 -12.73 6.52 11.42
CA THR A 19 -13.65 5.38 11.35
C THR A 19 -12.89 4.10 10.95
N PRO A 20 -13.28 2.92 11.47
CA PRO A 20 -12.77 1.64 11.00
C PRO A 20 -12.99 1.47 9.49
N LEU A 21 -12.11 0.71 8.83
CA LEU A 21 -12.34 0.31 7.44
C LEU A 21 -13.55 -0.63 7.40
N SER A 22 -14.40 -0.47 6.39
CA SER A 22 -15.53 -1.37 6.20
C SER A 22 -15.05 -2.74 5.74
N LEU A 23 -15.84 -3.78 6.03
CA LEU A 23 -15.58 -5.12 5.51
C LEU A 23 -15.60 -5.17 3.98
N SER A 24 -16.41 -4.33 3.33
CA SER A 24 -16.40 -4.19 1.87
C SER A 24 -15.07 -3.61 1.37
N PHE A 25 -14.52 -2.63 2.08
CA PHE A 25 -13.24 -2.02 1.74
C PHE A 25 -12.11 -3.04 1.84
N CYS A 26 -12.05 -3.81 2.93
CA CYS A 26 -11.01 -4.82 3.13
C CYS A 26 -11.10 -6.01 2.17
N LYS A 27 -12.19 -6.17 1.42
CA LYS A 27 -12.25 -7.13 0.30
C LYS A 27 -11.48 -6.56 -0.88
N ALA A 28 -10.17 -6.78 -0.88
CA ALA A 28 -9.27 -6.24 -1.87
C ALA A 28 -9.51 -6.83 -3.28
N LYS A 29 -9.24 -6.00 -4.29
CA LYS A 29 -9.17 -6.40 -5.70
C LYS A 29 -7.74 -6.34 -6.19
N LEU A 30 -7.38 -7.29 -7.03
CA LEU A 30 -6.11 -7.26 -7.74
C LEU A 30 -6.23 -6.39 -9.00
N CYS A 31 -5.26 -5.51 -9.23
CA CYS A 31 -5.24 -4.63 -10.40
C CYS A 31 -3.85 -4.61 -11.06
N LEU A 32 -3.82 -4.76 -12.38
CA LEU A 32 -2.61 -4.54 -13.16
C LEU A 32 -2.31 -3.03 -13.21
N GLN A 33 -1.14 -2.66 -12.70
CA GLN A 33 -0.59 -1.32 -12.81
C GLN A 33 -0.09 -1.08 -14.23
N LYS A 34 -0.68 -0.07 -14.89
CA LYS A 34 -0.36 0.33 -16.26
C LYS A 34 0.35 1.68 -16.34
N ALA A 35 0.38 2.42 -15.24
CA ALA A 35 1.11 3.68 -15.18
C ALA A 35 2.61 3.44 -15.14
N ASP A 36 3.38 4.40 -15.67
CA ASP A 36 4.81 4.48 -15.46
C ASP A 36 5.09 4.91 -14.01
N LEU A 37 5.79 4.05 -13.27
CA LEU A 37 6.09 4.26 -11.85
C LEU A 37 7.45 4.93 -11.62
N GLN A 38 8.28 5.09 -12.66
CA GLN A 38 9.60 5.73 -12.57
C GLN A 38 9.48 7.26 -12.65
N GLN A 39 8.59 7.80 -11.84
CA GLN A 39 8.28 9.23 -11.79
C GLN A 39 8.51 9.77 -10.38
N ALA A 40 8.93 11.03 -10.26
CA ALA A 40 9.13 11.66 -8.94
C ALA A 40 7.88 11.57 -8.03
N PHE A 41 6.68 11.52 -8.62
CA PHE A 41 5.41 11.52 -7.90
C PHE A 41 5.02 10.16 -7.27
N THR A 42 5.75 9.07 -7.53
CA THR A 42 5.55 7.78 -6.84
C THR A 42 6.35 7.72 -5.54
N TYR A 43 7.55 8.31 -5.53
CA TYR A 43 8.42 8.32 -4.35
C TYR A 43 7.93 9.28 -3.26
N PHE A 44 7.31 10.40 -3.63
CA PHE A 44 6.82 11.39 -2.67
C PHE A 44 5.30 11.30 -2.45
N LYS A 45 4.88 11.47 -1.19
CA LYS A 45 3.46 11.55 -0.83
C LYS A 45 2.86 12.88 -1.31
N THR A 46 2.29 12.89 -2.51
CA THR A 46 1.65 14.09 -3.08
C THR A 46 0.14 13.93 -3.28
N THR A 47 -0.55 15.02 -3.63
CA THR A 47 -1.94 14.96 -4.09
C THR A 47 -2.05 14.44 -5.53
N HIS A 48 -0.98 14.50 -6.33
CA HIS A 48 -0.93 14.00 -7.69
C HIS A 48 -0.50 12.53 -7.73
N ARG A 49 -1.47 11.61 -7.73
CA ARG A 49 -1.22 10.16 -7.73
C ARG A 49 -2.10 9.44 -8.76
N PRO A 50 -1.95 9.73 -10.06
CA PRO A 50 -2.80 9.14 -11.11
C PRO A 50 -2.62 7.62 -11.26
N HIS A 51 -1.55 7.05 -10.72
CA HIS A 51 -1.29 5.61 -10.69
C HIS A 51 -2.13 4.87 -9.63
N LEU A 52 -2.75 5.59 -8.68
CA LEU A 52 -3.59 5.00 -7.63
C LEU A 52 -5.04 5.47 -7.78
N SER A 53 -5.97 4.53 -7.69
CA SER A 53 -7.41 4.78 -7.71
C SER A 53 -8.00 4.48 -6.35
N LEU A 54 -8.74 5.44 -5.80
CA LEU A 54 -9.54 5.22 -4.59
C LEU A 54 -10.93 4.73 -4.99
N GLY A 55 -11.47 3.78 -4.24
CA GLY A 55 -12.80 3.24 -4.48
C GLY A 55 -13.41 2.63 -3.22
N GLU A 56 -14.53 1.94 -3.39
CA GLU A 56 -15.22 1.26 -2.29
C GLU A 56 -14.47 0.05 -1.73
N GLN A 57 -13.49 -0.45 -2.48
CA GLN A 57 -12.67 -1.60 -2.16
C GLN A 57 -11.20 -1.23 -2.26
N GLU A 58 -10.39 -1.80 -1.38
CA GLU A 58 -8.94 -1.71 -1.47
C GLU A 58 -8.46 -2.34 -2.78
N ILE A 59 -7.40 -1.76 -3.35
CA ILE A 59 -6.77 -2.28 -4.56
C ILE A 59 -5.35 -2.70 -4.20
N ILE A 60 -4.98 -3.92 -4.55
CA ILE A 60 -3.59 -4.41 -4.55
C ILE A 60 -3.08 -4.33 -5.99
N TYR A 61 -2.02 -3.56 -6.19
CA TYR A 61 -1.41 -3.40 -7.50
C TYR A 61 -0.31 -4.43 -7.75
N HIS A 62 -0.18 -4.85 -9.00
CA HIS A 62 0.97 -5.60 -9.49
C HIS A 62 1.41 -5.08 -10.84
N ASN A 63 2.68 -5.24 -11.19
CA ASN A 63 3.19 -4.86 -12.51
C ASN A 63 2.96 -5.95 -13.56
N ALA A 64 3.39 -5.70 -14.80
CA ALA A 64 3.25 -6.63 -15.92
C ALA A 64 4.06 -7.94 -15.75
N ALA A 65 5.11 -7.94 -14.94
CA ALA A 65 5.87 -9.14 -14.58
C ALA A 65 5.17 -9.98 -13.49
N GLY A 66 4.07 -9.49 -12.93
CA GLY A 66 3.35 -10.15 -11.84
C GLY A 66 4.00 -9.93 -10.47
N GLU A 67 4.89 -8.94 -10.33
CA GLU A 67 5.44 -8.50 -9.05
C GLU A 67 4.43 -7.57 -8.37
N LEU A 68 4.15 -7.83 -7.09
CA LEU A 68 3.25 -7.04 -6.28
C LEU A 68 3.92 -5.72 -5.89
N LEU A 69 3.10 -4.67 -5.79
CA LEU A 69 3.53 -3.31 -5.52
C LEU A 69 3.01 -2.83 -4.17
N GLU A 70 2.02 -1.95 -4.19
CA GLU A 70 1.42 -1.34 -3.00
C GLU A 70 -0.11 -1.38 -3.09
N THR A 71 -0.78 -0.83 -2.08
CA THR A 71 -2.24 -0.72 -2.07
C THR A 71 -2.70 0.70 -2.43
N SER A 72 -4.00 0.92 -2.60
CA SER A 72 -4.51 2.25 -2.99
C SER A 72 -4.26 3.33 -1.93
N ILE A 73 -4.13 2.95 -0.64
CA ILE A 73 -3.92 3.88 0.48
C ILE A 73 -2.68 3.57 1.35
N GLY A 74 -1.89 2.56 1.02
CA GLY A 74 -0.79 2.09 1.86
C GLY A 74 0.16 1.15 1.14
N ASN A 75 1.04 0.51 1.91
CA ASN A 75 1.96 -0.51 1.40
C ASN A 75 1.39 -1.91 1.62
N LEU A 76 1.80 -2.88 0.80
CA LEU A 76 1.42 -4.28 0.93
C LEU A 76 2.38 -5.02 1.87
N VAL A 77 1.83 -5.88 2.71
CA VAL A 77 2.58 -6.86 3.49
C VAL A 77 1.91 -8.23 3.33
N LEU A 78 2.70 -9.27 3.06
CA LEU A 78 2.24 -10.66 3.02
C LEU A 78 2.89 -11.46 4.13
N LYS A 79 2.14 -12.37 4.73
CA LYS A 79 2.68 -13.38 5.64
C LYS A 79 2.84 -14.71 4.91
N ILE A 80 4.06 -15.25 4.92
CA ILE A 80 4.41 -16.48 4.23
C ILE A 80 5.33 -17.30 5.14
N ALA A 81 4.93 -18.53 5.46
CA ALA A 81 5.63 -19.40 6.39
C ALA A 81 5.92 -18.71 7.74
N GLY A 82 4.91 -18.05 8.30
CA GLY A 82 4.99 -17.32 9.57
C GLY A 82 5.82 -16.03 9.56
N LYS A 83 6.44 -15.64 8.43
CA LYS A 83 7.23 -14.41 8.29
C LYS A 83 6.51 -13.36 7.47
N LEU A 84 6.75 -12.08 7.77
CA LEU A 84 6.14 -10.96 7.06
C LEU A 84 7.11 -10.35 6.06
N TYR A 85 6.60 -10.10 4.85
CA TYR A 85 7.36 -9.53 3.75
C TYR A 85 6.64 -8.35 3.11
N THR A 86 7.39 -7.37 2.61
CA THR A 86 6.85 -6.24 1.85
C THR A 86 7.64 -6.03 0.55
N PRO A 87 7.00 -5.58 -0.55
CA PRO A 87 7.73 -5.31 -1.79
C PRO A 87 8.76 -4.18 -1.61
N PRO A 88 9.92 -4.25 -2.28
CA PRO A 88 10.96 -3.22 -2.18
C PRO A 88 10.59 -1.93 -2.91
N THR A 89 11.14 -0.80 -2.45
CA THR A 89 10.83 0.54 -2.98
C THR A 89 11.35 0.78 -4.40
N ASN A 90 12.35 0.02 -4.84
CA ASN A 90 12.89 0.09 -6.21
C ASN A 90 11.86 -0.33 -7.29
N LEU A 91 10.73 -0.93 -6.90
CA LEU A 91 9.58 -1.22 -7.77
C LEU A 91 8.70 0.03 -8.03
N GLY A 92 9.10 1.21 -7.55
CA GLY A 92 8.37 2.46 -7.78
C GLY A 92 7.15 2.65 -6.87
N ILE A 93 7.23 2.15 -5.63
CA ILE A 93 6.20 2.32 -4.60
C ILE A 93 6.60 3.37 -3.57
N LEU A 94 5.63 3.91 -2.86
CA LEU A 94 5.90 4.91 -1.82
C LEU A 94 6.68 4.28 -0.64
N PRO A 95 7.78 4.88 -0.16
CA PRO A 95 8.46 4.47 1.08
C PRO A 95 7.63 4.91 2.31
N GLY A 96 6.49 4.26 2.54
CA GLY A 96 5.56 4.63 3.60
C GLY A 96 6.20 4.53 4.99
N ILE A 97 5.98 5.55 5.83
CA ILE A 97 6.66 5.65 7.14
C ILE A 97 6.32 4.51 8.11
N TYR A 98 5.11 3.92 8.01
CA TYR A 98 4.76 2.76 8.84
C TYR A 98 5.43 1.47 8.35
N ARG A 99 5.54 1.29 7.03
CA ARG A 99 6.35 0.21 6.44
C ARG A 99 7.81 0.33 6.88
N GLN A 100 8.38 1.54 6.80
CA GLN A 100 9.74 1.81 7.26
C GLN A 100 9.93 1.47 8.74
N HIS A 101 8.98 1.88 9.59
CA HIS A 101 8.99 1.52 11.01
C HIS A 101 9.01 0.00 11.25
N LEU A 102 8.23 -0.78 10.48
CA LEU A 102 8.22 -2.24 10.60
C LEU A 102 9.54 -2.87 10.16
N LEU A 103 10.16 -2.36 9.08
CA LEU A 103 11.47 -2.80 8.60
C LEU A 103 12.57 -2.53 9.63
N GLU A 104 12.63 -1.33 10.18
CA GLU A 104 13.63 -0.91 11.17
C GLU A 104 13.56 -1.73 12.47
N ARG A 105 12.36 -2.24 12.81
CA ARG A 105 12.16 -3.12 13.97
C ARG A 105 12.34 -4.60 13.66
N GLY A 106 12.70 -4.95 12.43
CA GLY A 106 12.85 -6.34 11.99
C GLY A 106 11.54 -7.14 12.03
N GLN A 107 10.39 -6.46 12.01
CA GLN A 107 9.08 -7.12 12.03
C GLN A 107 8.64 -7.57 10.63
N VAL A 108 9.18 -6.91 9.60
CA VAL A 108 8.93 -7.20 8.18
C VAL A 108 10.29 -7.19 7.47
N GLU A 109 10.44 -8.02 6.44
CA GLU A 109 11.61 -8.04 5.54
C GLU A 109 11.23 -7.59 4.13
N GLU A 110 12.13 -6.93 3.41
CA GLU A 110 11.91 -6.66 1.98
C GLU A 110 12.10 -7.94 1.16
N LYS A 111 11.13 -8.23 0.28
CA LYS A 111 11.21 -9.33 -0.68
C LYS A 111 10.40 -8.94 -1.92
N VAL A 112 10.90 -9.23 -3.12
CA VAL A 112 10.07 -9.14 -4.33
C VAL A 112 8.98 -10.20 -4.23
N LEU A 113 7.74 -9.76 -4.03
CA LEU A 113 6.58 -10.61 -3.90
C LEU A 113 5.88 -10.73 -5.24
N THR A 114 5.39 -11.92 -5.57
CA THR A 114 4.74 -12.21 -6.85
C THR A 114 3.28 -12.61 -6.67
N LEU A 115 2.54 -12.69 -7.78
CA LEU A 115 1.19 -13.27 -7.78
C LEU A 115 1.15 -14.72 -7.24
N LYS A 116 2.25 -15.47 -7.37
CA LYS A 116 2.37 -16.83 -6.80
C LYS A 116 2.51 -16.78 -5.28
N ASP A 117 3.34 -15.87 -4.76
CA ASP A 117 3.46 -15.63 -3.32
C ASP A 117 2.11 -15.19 -2.74
N LEU A 118 1.38 -14.31 -3.45
CA LEU A 118 0.04 -13.85 -3.04
C LEU A 118 -0.95 -15.01 -2.89
N ALA A 119 -0.94 -15.96 -3.83
CA ALA A 119 -1.82 -17.12 -3.80
C ALA A 119 -1.48 -18.13 -2.68
N GLN A 120 -0.27 -18.05 -2.11
CA GLN A 120 0.22 -18.92 -1.05
C GLN A 120 0.34 -18.21 0.30
N ALA A 121 -0.01 -16.92 0.37
CA ALA A 121 0.09 -16.14 1.59
C ALA A 121 -0.91 -16.65 2.62
N GLU A 122 -0.45 -16.79 3.87
CA GLU A 122 -1.30 -17.11 5.02
C GLU A 122 -2.24 -15.94 5.32
N ASP A 123 -1.68 -14.73 5.28
CA ASP A 123 -2.39 -13.50 5.60
C ASP A 123 -1.92 -12.38 4.64
N ILE A 124 -2.84 -11.48 4.29
CA ILE A 124 -2.59 -10.33 3.42
C ILE A 124 -2.93 -9.07 4.21
N TYR A 125 -2.01 -8.11 4.22
CA TYR A 125 -2.21 -6.86 4.93
C TYR A 125 -1.92 -5.65 4.05
N GLY A 126 -2.73 -4.61 4.23
CA GLY A 126 -2.34 -3.24 3.91
C GLY A 126 -1.72 -2.60 5.15
N CYS A 127 -0.83 -1.63 4.96
CA CYS A 127 -0.31 -0.87 6.09
C CYS A 127 -0.08 0.61 5.76
N ASN A 128 -0.42 1.50 6.69
CA ASN A 128 -0.10 2.93 6.62
C ASN A 128 -0.03 3.55 8.01
N ALA A 129 0.54 4.75 8.11
CA ALA A 129 0.78 5.42 9.39
C ALA A 129 -0.48 5.85 10.15
N VAL A 130 -1.63 5.93 9.47
CA VAL A 130 -2.89 6.34 10.08
C VAL A 130 -3.59 5.15 10.73
N ARG A 131 -3.51 3.97 10.11
CA ARG A 131 -4.29 2.78 10.48
C ARG A 131 -3.44 1.64 11.03
N GLY A 132 -2.12 1.75 10.99
CA GLY A 132 -1.23 0.63 11.25
C GLY A 132 -1.39 -0.44 10.16
N MET A 133 -1.27 -1.71 10.57
CA MET A 133 -1.50 -2.88 9.72
C MET A 133 -2.97 -3.29 9.80
N TYR A 134 -3.59 -3.57 8.65
CA TYR A 134 -4.99 -4.01 8.56
C TYR A 134 -5.10 -5.15 7.56
N GLU A 135 -5.91 -6.14 7.90
CA GLU A 135 -6.09 -7.35 7.11
C GLU A 135 -6.93 -7.08 5.85
N LEU A 136 -6.55 -7.77 4.77
CA LEU A 136 -7.20 -7.75 3.47
C LEU A 136 -7.61 -9.15 3.07
N LEU A 137 -8.77 -9.25 2.45
CA LEU A 137 -9.30 -10.49 1.89
C LEU A 137 -9.34 -10.35 0.37
N LEU A 138 -8.69 -11.25 -0.35
CA LEU A 138 -8.88 -11.32 -1.80
C LEU A 138 -10.23 -11.95 -2.10
N LYS A 139 -11.02 -11.31 -2.96
CA LYS A 139 -12.20 -11.97 -3.52
C LYS A 139 -11.72 -13.11 -4.42
N GLU A 140 -12.12 -14.34 -4.11
CA GLU A 140 -12.00 -15.46 -5.03
C GLU A 140 -12.68 -15.10 -6.36
N LYS A 141 -12.09 -15.58 -7.47
CA LYS A 141 -12.54 -15.31 -8.85
C LYS A 141 -13.95 -15.83 -9.10
#